data_AF-A0A7K7FDR8-F1
#
_entry.id   AF-A0A7K7FDR8-F1
#
_cell.length_a   1.000
_cell.length_b   1.000
_cell.length_c   1.000
_cell.angle_alpha   90.00
_cell.angle_beta   90.00
_cell.angle_gamma   90.00
#
_symmetry.space_group_name_H-M   'P 1'
#
loop_
_entity.id
_entity.type
_entity.pdbx_description
1 polymer ?
#
loop_
_entity_poly.entity_id
_entity_poly.type
_entity_poly.pdbx_seq_one_letter_code
_entity_poly.pdbx_strand_id
1 'polypeptide(L)'
;FLEDCGTYFPEVKNHPDKYLQRCPESVKKWLKQLKSAGKILLLITSSHSDYCRLLCEHILGNDFEEYFDLVITNALKPGFFSHTPNQRPFRTLENDEEQEALLSLDKPGWYSQGNAIQLYELLKKMTGKLDPKVVYFGDSMHSDIFPARHYSNWETVLILEELLGDKVMVPAETESEPLEKKGKYEEDQPKAPYSVSKQWGSFFMDRLPGLENAEETLVHTWSCKCISTYSTIAIPSLEAIADLPLDYRFTRFSSNSSATAGYYPSPPRSLLPNEESVTMK
;
A
#
# COMPACT_ATOMS: atom_id res chain seq x y z
N PHE A 1 14.82 18.81 -1.78
CA PHE A 1 15.54 18.17 -0.66
C PHE A 1 17.01 18.62 -0.68
N LEU A 2 17.68 18.52 -1.83
CA LEU A 2 18.99 19.15 -2.09
C LEU A 2 19.12 20.62 -1.66
N GLU A 3 18.11 21.46 -1.97
CA GLU A 3 18.14 22.91 -1.67
C GLU A 3 18.03 23.25 -0.17
N ASP A 4 17.75 22.27 0.69
CA ASP A 4 17.59 22.43 2.14
C ASP A 4 16.66 23.60 2.55
N CYS A 5 15.63 23.84 1.74
CA CYS A 5 14.73 24.97 1.88
C CYS A 5 13.44 24.60 2.64
N GLY A 6 12.86 25.59 3.32
CA GLY A 6 11.67 25.42 4.15
C GLY A 6 11.96 24.80 5.52
N THR A 7 10.92 24.34 6.21
CA THR A 7 11.06 23.75 7.57
C THR A 7 10.87 22.24 7.58
N TYR A 8 10.08 21.68 6.67
CA TYR A 8 9.74 20.26 6.67
C TYR A 8 10.92 19.35 6.33
N PHE A 9 11.54 19.52 5.16
CA PHE A 9 12.60 18.64 4.70
C PHE A 9 13.88 18.72 5.55
N PRO A 10 14.36 19.92 5.96
CA PRO A 10 15.52 20.00 6.85
C PRO A 10 15.29 19.31 8.20
N GLU A 11 14.09 19.43 8.77
CA GLU A 11 13.74 18.80 10.05
C GLU A 11 13.70 17.26 9.94
N VAL A 12 13.11 16.72 8.86
CA VAL A 12 13.13 15.26 8.60
C VAL A 12 14.56 14.76 8.36
N LYS A 13 15.38 15.54 7.66
CA LYS A 13 16.79 15.19 7.36
C LYS A 13 17.66 15.17 8.62
N ASN A 14 17.48 16.13 9.52
CA ASN A 14 18.29 16.26 10.74
C ASN A 14 17.79 15.35 11.88
N HIS A 15 16.50 15.02 11.91
CA HIS A 15 15.87 14.24 12.97
C HIS A 15 14.97 13.12 12.43
N PRO A 16 15.46 12.22 11.58
CA PRO A 16 14.62 11.21 10.92
C PRO A 16 13.92 10.27 11.91
N ASP A 17 14.56 9.88 13.02
CA ASP A 17 13.95 8.97 14.02
C ASP A 17 12.69 9.55 14.69
N LYS A 18 12.47 10.87 14.61
CA LYS A 18 11.29 11.54 15.16
C LYS A 18 10.07 11.41 14.24
N TYR A 19 10.28 11.21 12.95
CA TYR A 19 9.23 11.27 11.92
C TYR A 19 9.05 9.97 11.15
N LEU A 20 10.09 9.14 11.10
CA LEU A 20 10.14 7.92 10.30
C LEU A 20 10.13 6.70 11.21
N GLN A 21 9.13 5.84 11.02
CA GLN A 21 9.09 4.55 11.68
C GLN A 21 10.04 3.58 10.98
N ARG A 22 10.88 2.88 11.75
CA ARG A 22 11.74 1.82 11.22
C ARG A 22 10.89 0.67 10.69
N CYS A 23 11.34 0.06 9.58
CA CYS A 23 10.64 -1.09 9.01
C CYS A 23 10.73 -2.28 9.97
N PRO A 24 9.59 -2.93 10.30
CA PRO A 24 9.62 -4.15 11.10
C PRO A 24 10.48 -5.25 10.46
N GLU A 25 11.20 -6.01 11.28
CA GLU A 25 12.07 -7.09 10.79
C GLU A 25 11.30 -8.21 10.06
N SER A 26 10.02 -8.43 10.42
CA SER A 26 9.12 -9.34 9.69
C SER A 26 8.94 -8.92 8.24
N VAL A 27 8.74 -7.63 7.97
CA VAL A 27 8.60 -7.08 6.62
C VAL A 27 9.91 -7.19 5.85
N LYS A 28 11.06 -6.85 6.45
CA LYS A 28 12.38 -7.02 5.81
C LYS A 28 12.63 -8.48 5.43
N LYS A 29 12.33 -9.42 6.34
CA LYS A 29 12.44 -10.85 6.09
C LYS A 29 11.52 -11.29 4.95
N TRP A 30 10.28 -10.80 4.92
CA TRP A 30 9.31 -11.09 3.86
C TRP A 30 9.78 -10.62 2.48
N LEU A 31 10.32 -9.40 2.37
CA LEU A 31 10.92 -8.90 1.12
C LEU A 31 12.08 -9.80 0.65
N LYS A 32 12.96 -10.23 1.56
CA LYS A 32 14.05 -11.17 1.25
C LYS A 32 13.53 -12.55 0.82
N GLN A 33 12.46 -13.04 1.44
CA GLN A 33 11.81 -14.30 1.04
C GLN A 33 11.19 -14.21 -0.36
N LEU A 34 10.54 -13.10 -0.70
CA LEU A 34 10.01 -12.86 -2.04
C LEU A 34 11.11 -12.89 -3.11
N LYS A 35 12.23 -12.19 -2.89
CA LYS A 35 13.38 -12.26 -3.81
C LYS A 35 13.93 -13.67 -3.95
N SER A 36 14.12 -14.37 -2.82
CA SER A 36 14.62 -15.75 -2.79
C SER A 36 13.69 -16.73 -3.51
N ALA A 37 12.39 -16.45 -3.53
CA ALA A 37 11.37 -17.19 -4.29
C ALA A 37 11.32 -16.80 -5.79
N GLY A 38 12.26 -16.00 -6.27
CA GLY A 38 12.36 -15.57 -7.67
C GLY A 38 11.35 -14.49 -8.07
N LYS A 39 10.78 -13.75 -7.10
CA LYS A 39 9.94 -12.58 -7.41
C LYS A 39 10.84 -11.38 -7.70
N ILE A 40 10.44 -10.59 -8.70
CA ILE A 40 11.07 -9.30 -8.99
C ILE A 40 10.40 -8.25 -8.12
N LEU A 41 11.19 -7.53 -7.32
CA LEU A 41 10.71 -6.49 -6.42
C LEU A 41 11.01 -5.10 -6.98
N LEU A 42 10.01 -4.23 -6.90
CA LEU A 42 10.04 -2.88 -7.46
C LEU A 42 9.71 -1.88 -6.36
N LEU A 43 10.44 -0.76 -6.32
CA LEU A 43 10.09 0.42 -5.55
C LEU A 43 9.75 1.56 -6.53
N ILE A 44 8.52 2.09 -6.47
CA ILE A 44 8.06 3.17 -7.36
C ILE A 44 7.56 4.34 -6.51
N THR A 45 8.34 5.42 -6.45
CA THR A 45 8.05 6.60 -5.63
C THR A 45 8.03 7.89 -6.45
N SER A 46 7.16 8.82 -6.08
CA SER A 46 7.14 10.17 -6.65
C SER A 46 8.14 11.12 -5.98
N SER A 47 8.85 10.66 -4.95
CA SER A 47 9.96 11.39 -4.33
C SER A 47 11.19 11.45 -5.22
N HIS A 48 11.98 12.52 -5.10
CA HIS A 48 13.31 12.60 -5.69
C HIS A 48 14.28 11.56 -5.11
N SER A 49 15.35 11.26 -5.85
CA SER A 49 16.29 10.18 -5.53
C SER A 49 16.99 10.38 -4.18
N ASP A 50 17.47 11.60 -3.92
CA ASP A 50 18.11 12.00 -2.68
C ASP A 50 17.23 11.76 -1.44
N TYR A 51 15.96 12.15 -1.51
CA TYR A 51 15.01 11.93 -0.42
C TYR A 51 14.63 10.45 -0.28
N CYS A 52 14.44 9.74 -1.39
CA CYS A 52 14.18 8.30 -1.37
C CYS A 52 15.32 7.54 -0.68
N ARG A 53 16.58 7.88 -0.99
CA ARG A 53 17.77 7.29 -0.37
C ARG A 53 17.75 7.49 1.13
N LEU A 54 17.61 8.74 1.60
CA LEU A 54 17.55 9.05 3.03
C LEU A 54 16.44 8.25 3.75
N LEU A 55 15.23 8.22 3.19
CA LEU A 55 14.13 7.47 3.78
C LEU A 55 14.45 5.98 3.86
N CYS A 56 14.93 5.37 2.77
CA CYS A 56 15.15 3.94 2.71
C CYS A 56 16.35 3.50 3.56
N GLU A 57 17.45 4.27 3.56
CA GLU A 57 18.60 4.01 4.43
C GLU A 57 18.19 4.04 5.91
N HIS A 58 17.33 4.98 6.28
CA HIS A 58 16.80 5.06 7.62
C HIS A 58 15.85 3.90 7.95
N ILE A 59 14.88 3.62 7.07
CA ILE A 59 13.77 2.69 7.36
C ILE A 59 14.20 1.22 7.20
N LEU A 60 14.95 0.91 6.15
CA LEU A 60 15.34 -0.46 5.76
C LEU A 60 16.79 -0.79 6.13
N GLY A 61 17.70 0.19 6.07
CA GLY A 61 19.13 0.03 6.29
C GLY A 61 19.96 0.53 5.10
N ASN A 62 21.27 0.71 5.29
CA ASN A 62 22.16 1.22 4.23
C ASN A 62 22.27 0.30 3.00
N ASP A 63 21.91 -0.97 3.17
CA ASP A 63 21.84 -2.01 2.14
C ASP A 63 20.45 -2.10 1.48
N PHE A 64 19.59 -1.08 1.61
CA PHE A 64 18.19 -1.18 1.18
C PHE A 64 18.02 -1.52 -0.31
N GLU A 65 19.00 -1.15 -1.15
CA GLU A 65 18.97 -1.44 -2.58
C GLU A 65 18.92 -2.95 -2.85
N GLU A 66 19.43 -3.78 -1.94
CA GLU A 66 19.40 -5.25 -2.07
C GLU A 66 17.97 -5.82 -2.03
N TYR A 67 17.02 -5.12 -1.41
CA TYR A 67 15.62 -5.55 -1.35
C TYR A 67 14.87 -5.38 -2.67
N PHE A 68 15.38 -4.57 -3.61
CA PHE A 68 14.68 -4.23 -4.85
C PHE A 68 15.53 -4.57 -6.08
N ASP A 69 14.88 -5.00 -7.15
CA ASP A 69 15.55 -5.18 -8.45
C ASP A 69 15.46 -3.89 -9.29
N LEU A 70 14.42 -3.09 -9.06
CA LEU A 70 14.24 -1.78 -9.67
C LEU A 70 13.80 -0.76 -8.64
N VAL A 71 14.46 0.40 -8.66
CA VAL A 71 14.05 1.59 -7.91
C VAL A 71 13.73 2.69 -8.91
N ILE A 72 12.51 3.22 -8.86
CA ILE A 72 12.02 4.26 -9.76
C ILE A 72 11.61 5.46 -8.92
N THR A 73 12.39 6.52 -8.97
CA THR A 73 12.15 7.78 -8.26
C THR A 73 11.55 8.82 -9.20
N ASN A 74 11.02 9.91 -8.66
CA ASN A 74 10.32 10.97 -9.39
C ASN A 74 9.26 10.42 -10.37
N ALA A 75 8.57 9.34 -9.99
CA ALA A 75 7.61 8.67 -10.86
C ALA A 75 6.39 9.56 -11.21
N LEU A 76 6.18 10.70 -10.53
CA LEU A 76 5.00 11.61 -10.59
C LEU A 76 3.70 10.87 -10.94
N LYS A 77 3.28 9.98 -10.05
CA LYS A 77 2.03 9.24 -10.15
C LYS A 77 0.85 10.23 -10.07
N PRO A 78 -0.26 10.04 -10.82
CA PRO A 78 -0.61 8.87 -11.63
C PRO A 78 0.03 8.84 -13.02
N GLY A 79 0.77 9.88 -13.41
CA GLY A 79 1.36 10.02 -14.74
C GLY A 79 2.27 8.86 -15.15
N PHE A 80 2.91 8.17 -14.20
CA PHE A 80 3.65 6.94 -14.45
C PHE A 80 2.79 5.87 -15.16
N PHE A 81 1.53 5.73 -14.77
CA PHE A 81 0.63 4.70 -15.29
C PHE A 81 -0.10 5.14 -16.56
N SER A 82 -0.41 6.44 -16.66
CA SER A 82 -1.27 6.96 -17.73
C SER A 82 -0.52 7.55 -18.93
N HIS A 83 0.74 7.95 -18.77
CA HIS A 83 1.49 8.59 -19.85
C HIS A 83 2.29 7.60 -20.69
N THR A 84 2.53 7.98 -21.94
CA THR A 84 3.29 7.21 -22.93
C THR A 84 4.80 7.43 -22.81
N PRO A 85 5.64 6.55 -23.39
CA PRO A 85 7.10 6.72 -23.40
C PRO A 85 7.61 8.08 -23.91
N ASN A 86 6.92 8.66 -24.89
CA ASN A 86 7.30 9.97 -25.44
C ASN A 86 6.98 11.13 -24.49
N GLN A 87 5.97 10.97 -23.64
CA GLN A 87 5.59 11.98 -22.64
C GLN A 87 6.46 11.88 -21.39
N ARG A 88 6.87 10.65 -21.02
CA ARG A 88 7.71 10.39 -19.85
C ARG A 88 8.72 9.28 -20.11
N PRO A 89 9.87 9.60 -20.70
CA PRO A 89 10.96 8.66 -20.80
C PRO A 89 11.56 8.37 -19.42
N PHE A 90 12.15 7.20 -19.27
CA PHE A 90 13.02 6.93 -18.12
C PHE A 90 14.28 7.78 -18.21
N ARG A 91 14.85 8.15 -17.07
CA ARG A 91 16.17 8.80 -16.98
C ARG A 91 17.10 8.01 -16.10
N THR A 92 18.39 8.04 -16.42
CA THR A 92 19.43 7.53 -15.52
C THR A 92 19.74 8.53 -14.42
N LEU A 93 20.42 8.06 -13.37
CA LEU A 93 20.82 8.88 -12.23
C LEU A 93 22.34 8.80 -12.05
N GLU A 94 22.96 9.94 -11.80
CA GLU A 94 24.35 10.05 -11.35
C GLU A 94 24.36 10.97 -10.13
N ASN A 95 24.85 10.48 -8.98
CA ASN A 95 24.81 11.19 -7.70
C ASN A 95 23.41 11.74 -7.35
N ASP A 96 22.37 10.93 -7.53
CA ASP A 96 20.96 11.28 -7.30
C ASP A 96 20.39 12.39 -8.22
N GLU A 97 21.13 12.82 -9.25
CA GLU A 97 20.69 13.79 -10.26
C GLU A 97 20.29 13.12 -11.57
N GLU A 98 19.19 13.61 -12.17
CA GLU A 98 18.65 13.08 -13.44
C GLU A 98 19.58 13.41 -14.62
N GLN A 99 19.94 12.36 -15.35
CA GLN A 99 20.75 12.45 -16.55
C GLN A 99 19.89 12.29 -17.81
N GLU A 100 20.49 11.74 -18.87
CA GLU A 100 19.85 11.56 -20.17
C GLU A 100 18.60 10.68 -20.14
N ALA A 101 17.69 11.03 -21.04
CA ALA A 101 16.48 10.26 -21.30
C ALA A 101 16.81 8.96 -22.05
N LEU A 102 16.21 7.87 -21.61
CA LEU A 102 16.35 6.54 -22.19
C LEU A 102 15.26 6.26 -23.21
N LEU A 103 15.68 5.76 -24.37
CA LEU A 103 14.77 5.26 -25.41
C LEU A 103 14.11 3.93 -25.00
N SER A 104 14.82 3.11 -24.24
CA SER A 104 14.36 1.80 -23.75
C SER A 104 14.90 1.51 -22.35
N LEU A 105 14.16 0.65 -21.64
CA LEU A 105 14.55 0.13 -20.35
C LEU A 105 14.92 -1.36 -20.51
N ASP A 106 16.19 -1.70 -20.34
CA ASP A 106 16.73 -3.01 -20.73
C ASP A 106 17.32 -3.83 -19.59
N LYS A 107 17.55 -3.21 -18.43
CA LYS A 107 18.15 -3.87 -17.26
C LYS A 107 17.55 -3.36 -15.95
N PRO A 108 17.61 -4.17 -14.88
CA PRO A 108 17.34 -3.70 -13.52
C PRO A 108 18.28 -2.55 -13.11
N GLY A 109 17.86 -1.78 -12.12
CA GLY A 109 18.63 -0.64 -11.61
C GLY A 109 17.78 0.48 -11.04
N TRP A 110 18.44 1.61 -10.78
CA TRP A 110 17.81 2.82 -10.25
C TRP A 110 17.61 3.84 -11.38
N TYR A 111 16.36 4.25 -11.58
CA TYR A 111 15.95 5.19 -12.60
C TYR A 111 15.08 6.31 -12.03
N SER A 112 14.97 7.40 -12.79
CA SER A 112 14.02 8.48 -12.52
C SER A 112 12.95 8.57 -13.59
N GLN A 113 11.78 9.08 -13.21
CA GLN A 113 10.60 9.26 -14.07
C GLN A 113 10.09 7.94 -14.69
N GLY A 114 9.93 7.90 -16.01
CA GLY A 114 9.46 6.72 -16.74
C GLY A 114 7.94 6.52 -16.75
N ASN A 115 7.57 5.32 -17.21
CA ASN A 115 6.19 4.92 -17.43
C ASN A 115 6.01 3.41 -17.30
N ALA A 116 4.77 2.98 -17.00
CA ALA A 116 4.42 1.59 -16.79
C ALA A 116 4.58 0.73 -18.06
N ILE A 117 4.48 1.31 -19.26
CA ILE A 117 4.59 0.58 -20.53
C ILE A 117 6.01 0.05 -20.72
N GLN A 118 7.01 0.92 -20.65
CA GLN A 118 8.43 0.52 -20.75
C GLN A 118 8.85 -0.37 -19.59
N LEU A 119 8.34 -0.12 -18.37
CA LEU A 119 8.57 -1.02 -17.23
C LEU A 119 8.02 -2.43 -17.52
N TYR A 120 6.80 -2.55 -18.05
CA TYR A 120 6.19 -3.84 -18.34
C TYR A 120 6.99 -4.63 -19.40
N GLU A 121 7.52 -3.96 -20.41
CA GLU A 121 8.42 -4.60 -21.39
C GLU A 121 9.72 -5.10 -20.75
N LEU A 122 10.30 -4.36 -19.79
CA LEU A 122 11.42 -4.87 -19.01
C LEU A 122 11.02 -6.09 -18.18
N LEU A 123 9.86 -6.06 -17.52
CA LEU A 123 9.37 -7.19 -16.71
C LEU A 123 9.18 -8.46 -17.55
N LYS A 124 8.71 -8.34 -18.80
CA LYS A 124 8.64 -9.49 -19.73
C LYS A 124 10.02 -10.09 -19.99
N LYS A 125 11.03 -9.26 -20.24
CA LYS A 125 12.42 -9.69 -20.44
C LYS A 125 12.98 -10.37 -19.19
N MET A 126 12.83 -9.74 -18.01
CA MET A 126 13.37 -10.25 -16.75
C MET A 126 12.71 -11.55 -16.30
N THR A 127 11.39 -11.70 -16.52
CA THR A 127 10.65 -12.91 -16.13
C THR A 127 10.69 -14.02 -17.18
N GLY A 128 11.05 -13.70 -18.43
CA GLY A 128 10.91 -14.59 -19.58
C GLY A 128 9.44 -14.95 -19.90
N LYS A 129 8.47 -14.18 -19.39
CA LYS A 129 7.03 -14.43 -19.57
C LYS A 129 6.43 -13.40 -20.53
N LEU A 130 5.51 -13.87 -21.37
CA LEU A 130 4.75 -12.97 -22.27
C LEU A 130 3.79 -12.07 -21.49
N ASP A 131 3.24 -12.57 -20.38
CA ASP A 131 2.26 -11.88 -19.55
C ASP A 131 2.64 -11.98 -18.05
N PRO A 132 3.67 -11.22 -17.60
CA PRO A 132 4.05 -11.20 -16.19
C PRO A 132 2.94 -10.58 -15.35
N LYS A 133 2.57 -11.26 -14.26
CA LYS A 133 1.60 -10.72 -13.30
C LYS A 133 2.29 -9.80 -12.31
N VAL A 134 1.67 -8.65 -12.05
CA VAL A 134 2.17 -7.63 -11.12
C VAL A 134 1.14 -7.42 -10.01
N VAL A 135 1.63 -7.40 -8.77
CA VAL A 135 0.88 -6.97 -7.60
C VAL A 135 1.52 -5.67 -7.11
N TYR A 136 0.74 -4.60 -7.03
CA TYR A 136 1.21 -3.27 -6.67
C TYR A 136 0.62 -2.85 -5.33
N PHE A 137 1.49 -2.42 -4.42
CA PHE A 137 1.13 -1.97 -3.09
C PHE A 137 1.17 -0.45 -3.06
N GLY A 138 0.14 0.19 -2.52
CA GLY A 138 0.09 1.64 -2.38
C GLY A 138 -0.96 2.09 -1.38
N ASP A 139 -0.82 3.30 -0.90
CA ASP A 139 -1.70 3.94 0.09
C ASP A 139 -2.68 4.93 -0.57
N SER A 140 -2.33 5.47 -1.74
CA SER A 140 -3.19 6.43 -2.42
C SER A 140 -4.18 5.78 -3.36
N MET A 141 -5.48 5.95 -3.09
CA MET A 141 -6.51 5.55 -4.04
C MET A 141 -6.33 6.23 -5.41
N HIS A 142 -5.93 7.51 -5.41
CA HIS A 142 -5.85 8.33 -6.62
C HIS A 142 -4.55 8.16 -7.41
N SER A 143 -3.40 8.12 -6.74
CA SER A 143 -2.10 8.05 -7.45
C SER A 143 -1.60 6.61 -7.63
N ASP A 144 -2.05 5.66 -6.79
CA ASP A 144 -1.56 4.28 -6.80
C ASP A 144 -2.61 3.28 -7.27
N ILE A 145 -3.68 3.10 -6.49
CA ILE A 145 -4.59 1.97 -6.66
C ILE A 145 -5.43 2.08 -7.93
N PHE A 146 -6.14 3.19 -8.11
CA PHE A 146 -6.95 3.40 -9.31
C PHE A 146 -6.10 3.35 -10.59
N PRO A 147 -4.98 4.08 -10.73
CA PRO A 147 -4.20 4.08 -11.96
C PRO A 147 -3.55 2.74 -12.28
N ALA A 148 -2.97 2.04 -11.29
CA ALA A 148 -2.35 0.73 -11.50
C ALA A 148 -3.38 -0.30 -11.97
N ARG A 149 -4.59 -0.27 -11.39
CA ARG A 149 -5.69 -1.14 -11.81
C ARG A 149 -6.23 -0.75 -13.19
N HIS A 150 -6.50 0.53 -13.41
CA HIS A 150 -7.20 1.02 -14.59
C HIS A 150 -6.34 1.03 -15.85
N TYR A 151 -5.10 1.54 -15.77
CA TYR A 151 -4.22 1.70 -16.93
C TYR A 151 -3.30 0.51 -17.16
N SER A 152 -2.95 -0.25 -16.12
CA SER A 152 -2.00 -1.36 -16.23
C SER A 152 -2.60 -2.73 -15.92
N ASN A 153 -3.87 -2.80 -15.49
CA ASN A 153 -4.56 -4.04 -15.11
C ASN A 153 -3.77 -4.86 -14.07
N TRP A 154 -3.04 -4.17 -13.19
CA TRP A 154 -2.31 -4.82 -12.10
C TRP A 154 -3.26 -5.21 -10.96
N GLU A 155 -2.85 -6.21 -10.19
CA GLU A 155 -3.51 -6.50 -8.91
C GLU A 155 -3.02 -5.49 -7.88
N THR A 156 -3.90 -5.02 -7.02
CA THR A 156 -3.64 -3.86 -6.16
C THR A 156 -3.92 -4.17 -4.70
N VAL A 157 -2.94 -3.92 -3.85
CA VAL A 157 -3.09 -4.03 -2.40
C VAL A 157 -3.08 -2.63 -1.82
N LEU A 158 -4.23 -2.20 -1.31
CA LEU A 158 -4.33 -0.90 -0.63
C LEU A 158 -3.81 -1.03 0.80
N ILE A 159 -2.83 -0.20 1.15
CA ILE A 159 -2.40 0.00 2.54
C ILE A 159 -3.29 1.10 3.13
N LEU A 160 -4.11 0.76 4.11
CA LEU A 160 -5.14 1.63 4.68
C LEU A 160 -5.06 1.63 6.21
N GLU A 161 -4.37 2.62 6.77
CA GLU A 161 -4.11 2.71 8.21
C GLU A 161 -5.39 2.87 9.05
N GLU A 162 -6.48 3.40 8.47
CA GLU A 162 -7.78 3.52 9.12
C GLU A 162 -8.34 2.16 9.58
N LEU A 163 -7.87 1.05 9.00
CA LEU A 163 -8.20 -0.30 9.46
C LEU A 163 -7.63 -0.63 10.85
N LEU A 164 -6.56 0.04 11.29
CA LEU A 164 -6.00 -0.16 12.63
C LEU A 164 -6.91 0.38 13.73
N GLY A 165 -7.65 1.45 13.43
CA GLY A 165 -8.55 2.12 14.36
C GLY A 165 -9.92 1.47 14.51
N ASP A 166 -10.34 0.71 13.50
CA ASP A 166 -11.64 0.05 13.43
C ASP A 166 -11.53 -1.47 13.69
N LYS A 167 -10.50 -1.92 14.43
CA LYS A 167 -10.27 -3.33 14.75
C LYS A 167 -11.39 -3.87 15.63
N VAL A 168 -12.17 -4.84 15.16
CA VAL A 168 -13.00 -5.71 16.00
C VAL A 168 -12.06 -6.50 16.91
N MET A 169 -12.23 -6.45 18.24
CA MET A 169 -11.68 -7.51 19.09
C MET A 169 -12.55 -8.73 18.84
N VAL A 170 -12.15 -9.60 17.91
CA VAL A 170 -12.86 -10.87 17.69
C VAL A 170 -12.53 -11.76 18.89
N PRO A 171 -13.51 -12.25 19.66
CA PRO A 171 -13.27 -13.30 20.66
C PRO A 171 -12.69 -14.50 19.93
N ALA A 172 -11.63 -15.09 20.49
CA ALA A 172 -10.85 -16.16 19.89
C ALA A 172 -11.62 -17.49 19.80
N GLU A 173 -12.73 -17.55 19.08
CA GLU A 173 -13.49 -18.78 18.83
C GLU A 173 -14.10 -18.75 17.43
N THR A 174 -13.29 -19.01 16.41
CA THR A 174 -13.78 -19.66 15.19
C THR A 174 -12.64 -20.48 14.60
N GLU A 175 -12.82 -21.79 14.65
CA GLU A 175 -11.86 -22.80 14.21
C GLU A 175 -11.57 -22.65 12.72
N SER A 176 -10.32 -22.27 12.37
CA SER A 176 -9.59 -22.58 11.11
C SER A 176 -8.43 -21.60 10.82
N GLU A 177 -7.88 -20.88 11.80
CA GLU A 177 -6.59 -20.21 11.62
C GLU A 177 -5.41 -21.11 12.02
N PRO A 178 -4.27 -21.10 11.30
CA PRO A 178 -3.06 -21.77 11.74
C PRO A 178 -2.61 -21.22 13.11
N LEU A 179 -2.27 -22.13 14.01
CA LEU A 179 -1.93 -21.92 15.43
C LEU A 179 -0.68 -21.04 15.70
N GLU A 180 -0.15 -20.29 14.75
CA GLU A 180 1.11 -19.54 14.91
C GLU A 180 0.91 -18.08 15.38
N LYS A 181 -0.32 -17.59 15.53
CA LYS A 181 -0.60 -16.20 15.95
C LYS A 181 -0.93 -16.04 17.45
N LYS A 182 -0.19 -16.73 18.32
CA LYS A 182 -0.11 -16.38 19.74
C LYS A 182 1.30 -15.90 20.08
N GLY A 183 1.60 -14.65 19.77
CA GLY A 183 2.84 -14.02 20.23
C GLY A 183 3.06 -12.62 19.67
N LYS A 184 3.11 -11.63 20.59
CA LYS A 184 3.73 -10.30 20.43
C LYS A 184 2.95 -9.14 19.78
N TYR A 185 1.61 -9.11 19.86
CA TYR A 185 0.85 -7.91 19.51
C TYR A 185 0.32 -7.10 20.73
N GLU A 186 0.69 -7.48 21.96
CA GLU A 186 0.15 -6.86 23.18
C GLU A 186 1.10 -5.94 23.97
N GLU A 187 2.38 -5.82 23.62
CA GLU A 187 3.30 -4.99 24.40
C GLU A 187 3.69 -3.71 23.63
N ASP A 188 3.21 -2.58 24.15
CA ASP A 188 3.54 -1.19 23.82
C ASP A 188 3.18 -0.68 22.41
N GLN A 189 1.88 -0.48 22.17
CA GLN A 189 1.40 0.48 21.17
C GLN A 189 1.05 1.81 21.88
N PRO A 190 1.72 2.94 21.59
CA PRO A 190 1.25 4.25 22.04
C PRO A 190 -0.20 4.44 21.56
N LYS A 191 -1.08 5.00 22.41
CA LYS A 191 -2.51 5.21 22.17
C LYS A 191 -2.80 5.49 20.68
N ALA A 192 -3.42 4.52 20.01
CA ALA A 192 -3.64 4.53 18.57
C ALA A 192 -4.33 5.84 18.11
N PRO A 193 -3.74 6.63 17.19
CA PRO A 193 -4.36 7.84 16.64
C PRO A 193 -5.56 7.57 15.72
N TYR A 194 -5.86 6.28 15.47
CA TYR A 194 -6.76 5.82 14.43
C TYR A 194 -8.24 5.75 14.85
N SER A 195 -8.62 6.24 16.03
CA SER A 195 -10.03 6.26 16.45
C SER A 195 -10.90 7.07 15.48
N VAL A 196 -12.15 6.63 15.28
CA VAL A 196 -13.16 7.34 14.47
C VAL A 196 -13.19 8.83 14.82
N SER A 197 -13.14 9.68 13.80
CA SER A 197 -13.11 11.13 13.98
C SER A 197 -14.40 11.61 14.62
N LYS A 198 -14.29 12.35 15.74
CA LYS A 198 -15.45 12.99 16.38
C LYS A 198 -16.06 14.10 15.52
N GLN A 199 -15.25 14.70 14.65
CA GLN A 199 -15.68 15.82 13.79
C GLN A 199 -16.19 15.34 12.43
N TRP A 200 -15.51 14.35 11.84
CA TRP A 200 -15.74 13.94 10.45
C TRP A 200 -16.38 12.55 10.32
N GLY A 201 -16.60 11.85 11.44
CA GLY A 201 -17.22 10.53 11.44
C GLY A 201 -16.29 9.42 10.95
N SER A 202 -16.89 8.35 10.45
CA SER A 202 -16.18 7.17 9.93
C SER A 202 -15.67 7.42 8.52
N PHE A 203 -14.47 6.88 8.24
CA PHE A 203 -13.94 6.86 6.88
C PHE A 203 -14.75 5.97 5.93
N PHE A 204 -15.45 4.96 6.47
CA PHE A 204 -16.15 3.94 5.69
C PHE A 204 -17.64 4.22 5.52
N MET A 205 -18.27 4.83 6.52
CA MET A 205 -19.72 5.03 6.58
C MET A 205 -20.08 6.46 6.95
N ASP A 206 -21.13 6.97 6.31
CA ASP A 206 -21.75 8.25 6.63
C ASP A 206 -23.19 8.05 7.11
N ARG A 207 -23.68 9.00 7.91
CA ARG A 207 -25.04 9.03 8.44
C ARG A 207 -25.80 10.17 7.79
N LEU A 208 -26.76 9.82 6.94
CA LEU A 208 -27.64 10.80 6.32
C LEU A 208 -28.91 10.97 7.18
N PRO A 209 -29.25 12.20 7.59
CA PRO A 209 -30.50 12.46 8.29
C PRO A 209 -31.67 12.14 7.36
N GLY A 210 -32.65 11.39 7.86
CA GLY A 210 -33.88 11.11 7.14
C GLY A 210 -34.69 12.38 6.89
N LEU A 211 -35.34 12.47 5.74
CA LEU A 211 -36.36 13.50 5.52
C LEU A 211 -37.60 13.14 6.36
N GLU A 212 -38.21 14.12 7.03
CA GLU A 212 -39.54 14.03 7.64
C GLU A 212 -39.85 12.73 8.44
N ASN A 213 -39.26 12.60 9.63
CA ASN A 213 -39.48 11.48 10.57
C ASN A 213 -38.95 10.11 10.14
N ALA A 214 -38.15 10.02 9.08
CA ALA A 214 -37.45 8.78 8.72
C ALA A 214 -36.19 8.55 9.58
N GLU A 215 -35.89 7.27 9.88
CA GLU A 215 -34.68 6.86 10.59
C GLU A 215 -33.39 7.26 9.83
N GLU A 216 -32.31 7.50 10.57
CA GLU A 216 -30.99 7.77 9.99
C GLU A 216 -30.57 6.64 9.06
N THR A 217 -30.20 6.98 7.82
CA THR A 217 -29.73 5.98 6.85
C THR A 217 -28.20 5.94 6.85
N LEU A 218 -27.66 4.75 7.07
CA LEU A 218 -26.24 4.47 6.93
C LEU A 218 -25.89 4.24 5.46
N VAL A 219 -24.93 5.01 4.94
CA VAL A 219 -24.48 4.91 3.55
C VAL A 219 -22.97 4.74 3.48
N HIS A 220 -22.50 3.96 2.50
CA HIS A 220 -21.06 3.83 2.24
C HIS A 220 -20.51 5.15 1.73
N THR A 221 -19.39 5.60 2.31
CA THR A 221 -18.66 6.77 1.81
C THR A 221 -18.14 6.52 0.40
N TRP A 222 -17.77 7.61 -0.28
CA TRP A 222 -17.06 7.52 -1.55
C TRP A 222 -15.77 6.68 -1.41
N SER A 223 -15.00 6.91 -0.35
CA SER A 223 -13.78 6.14 -0.06
C SER A 223 -14.07 4.63 0.05
N CYS A 224 -15.07 4.23 0.83
CA CYS A 224 -15.46 2.82 0.96
C CYS A 224 -15.80 2.17 -0.38
N LYS A 225 -16.56 2.88 -1.22
CA LYS A 225 -16.92 2.38 -2.57
C LYS A 225 -15.68 2.22 -3.44
N CYS A 226 -14.78 3.19 -3.44
CA CYS A 226 -13.54 3.13 -4.21
C CYS A 226 -12.63 1.98 -3.80
N ILE A 227 -12.50 1.70 -2.49
CA ILE A 227 -11.70 0.57 -1.98
C ILE A 227 -12.16 -0.73 -2.62
N SER A 228 -13.44 -1.07 -2.45
CA SER A 228 -14.00 -2.33 -2.95
C SER A 228 -14.06 -2.42 -4.48
N THR A 229 -14.00 -1.29 -5.18
CA THR A 229 -14.06 -1.24 -6.65
C THR A 229 -12.68 -1.40 -7.28
N TYR A 230 -11.65 -0.77 -6.72
CA TYR A 230 -10.33 -0.66 -7.37
C TYR A 230 -9.22 -1.46 -6.69
N SER A 231 -9.42 -1.90 -5.44
CA SER A 231 -8.44 -2.72 -4.71
C SER A 231 -8.74 -4.19 -4.89
N THR A 232 -7.71 -5.03 -4.97
CA THR A 232 -7.87 -6.48 -4.82
C THR A 232 -8.15 -6.85 -3.37
N ILE A 233 -7.34 -6.31 -2.46
CA ILE A 233 -7.49 -6.40 -1.01
C ILE A 233 -7.05 -5.09 -0.37
N ALA A 234 -7.47 -4.86 0.87
CA ALA A 234 -7.01 -3.77 1.71
C ALA A 234 -6.44 -4.31 3.02
N ILE A 235 -5.28 -3.81 3.43
CA ILE A 235 -4.54 -4.21 4.64
C ILE A 235 -4.11 -2.98 5.44
N PRO A 236 -4.00 -3.06 6.78
CA PRO A 236 -3.58 -1.91 7.59
C PRO A 236 -2.11 -1.53 7.42
N SER A 237 -1.26 -2.52 7.14
CA SER A 237 0.18 -2.35 6.98
C SER A 237 0.76 -3.58 6.29
N LEU A 238 1.99 -3.48 5.76
CA LEU A 238 2.71 -4.64 5.22
C LEU A 238 2.98 -5.71 6.30
N GLU A 239 3.21 -5.29 7.54
CA GLU A 239 3.46 -6.18 8.67
C GLU A 239 2.29 -7.17 8.88
N ALA A 240 1.05 -6.72 8.62
CA ALA A 240 -0.13 -7.55 8.80
C ALA A 240 -0.11 -8.85 7.98
N ILE A 241 0.63 -8.88 6.86
CA ILE A 241 0.74 -10.02 5.94
C ILE A 241 2.14 -10.61 5.85
N ALA A 242 3.15 -10.00 6.45
CA ALA A 242 4.56 -10.35 6.24
C ALA A 242 4.90 -11.78 6.71
N ASP A 243 4.24 -12.27 7.76
CA ASP A 243 4.47 -13.61 8.30
C ASP A 243 3.58 -14.69 7.67
N LEU A 244 2.70 -14.33 6.73
CA LEU A 244 1.88 -15.31 6.03
C LEU A 244 2.71 -16.12 5.03
N PRO A 245 2.35 -17.39 4.78
CA PRO A 245 2.92 -18.16 3.68
C PRO A 245 2.82 -17.42 2.35
N LEU A 246 3.85 -17.51 1.50
CA LEU A 246 3.87 -16.81 0.21
C LEU A 246 2.76 -17.26 -0.76
N ASP A 247 2.19 -18.44 -0.53
CA ASP A 247 1.06 -19.00 -1.29
C ASP A 247 -0.29 -18.86 -0.56
N TYR A 248 -0.34 -18.05 0.51
CA TYR A 248 -1.58 -17.71 1.20
C TYR A 248 -2.60 -17.12 0.23
N ARG A 249 -3.85 -17.59 0.34
CA ARG A 249 -4.94 -17.18 -0.53
C ARG A 249 -5.83 -16.19 0.20
N PHE A 250 -5.74 -14.93 -0.19
CA PHE A 250 -6.64 -13.90 0.31
C PHE A 250 -8.02 -14.00 -0.34
N THR A 251 -9.05 -13.80 0.47
CA THR A 251 -10.37 -13.42 -0.03
C THR A 251 -10.27 -12.03 -0.64
N ARG A 252 -10.87 -11.84 -1.80
CA ARG A 252 -10.69 -10.64 -2.64
C ARG A 252 -11.99 -9.84 -2.68
N PHE A 253 -11.89 -8.53 -2.92
CA PHE A 253 -13.06 -7.78 -3.36
C PHE A 253 -13.53 -8.31 -4.72
N SER A 254 -14.83 -8.57 -4.84
CA SER A 254 -15.46 -8.99 -6.08
C SER A 254 -16.93 -8.62 -6.08
N SER A 255 -17.54 -8.58 -7.27
CA SER A 255 -18.99 -8.35 -7.42
C SER A 255 -19.85 -9.48 -6.80
N ASN A 256 -19.25 -10.66 -6.58
CA ASN A 256 -19.96 -11.87 -6.17
C ASN A 256 -19.73 -12.22 -4.69
N SER A 257 -18.85 -11.50 -4.00
CA SER A 257 -18.54 -11.67 -2.57
C SER A 257 -19.22 -10.59 -1.73
N SER A 258 -19.23 -10.75 -0.41
CA SER A 258 -19.63 -9.64 0.47
C SER A 258 -18.77 -8.41 0.21
N ALA A 259 -19.33 -7.21 0.37
CA ALA A 259 -18.61 -5.94 0.21
C ALA A 259 -17.43 -5.80 1.18
N THR A 260 -17.38 -6.65 2.22
CA THR A 260 -16.36 -6.70 3.26
C THR A 260 -15.27 -7.75 3.04
N ALA A 261 -15.40 -8.60 2.03
CA ALA A 261 -14.59 -9.81 1.87
C ALA A 261 -13.10 -9.54 1.57
N GLY A 262 -12.76 -8.40 0.97
CA GLY A 262 -11.40 -8.03 0.61
C GLY A 262 -10.61 -7.28 1.68
N TYR A 263 -11.20 -7.03 2.86
CA TYR A 263 -10.46 -6.45 3.98
C TYR A 263 -9.74 -7.54 4.76
N TYR A 264 -8.47 -7.33 5.05
CA TYR A 264 -7.65 -8.24 5.85
C TYR A 264 -6.89 -7.47 6.94
N PRO A 265 -6.77 -7.98 8.18
CA PRO A 265 -7.24 -9.30 8.65
C PRO A 265 -8.75 -9.38 8.88
N SER A 266 -9.41 -8.24 9.09
CA SER A 266 -10.85 -8.16 9.33
C SER A 266 -11.44 -6.91 8.67
N PRO A 267 -12.72 -6.92 8.32
CA PRO A 267 -13.39 -5.71 7.87
C PRO A 267 -13.53 -4.66 8.99
N PRO A 268 -13.67 -3.36 8.63
CA PRO A 268 -13.99 -2.30 9.57
C PRO A 268 -15.28 -2.61 10.34
N ARG A 269 -15.34 -2.34 11.66
CA ARG A 269 -16.57 -2.55 12.46
C ARG A 269 -17.76 -1.80 11.88
N SER A 270 -17.53 -0.60 11.37
CA SER A 270 -18.58 0.22 10.77
C SER A 270 -19.28 -0.44 9.57
N LEU A 271 -18.66 -1.45 8.95
CA LEU A 271 -19.24 -2.23 7.84
C LEU A 271 -19.85 -3.57 8.30
N LEU A 272 -19.75 -3.91 9.57
CA LEU A 272 -20.35 -5.13 10.13
C LEU A 272 -21.79 -4.84 10.58
N PRO A 273 -22.72 -5.80 10.41
CA PRO A 273 -24.04 -5.69 10.99
C PRO A 273 -23.93 -5.64 12.51
N ASN A 274 -24.67 -4.74 13.17
CA ASN A 274 -24.69 -4.64 14.63
C ASN A 274 -25.13 -5.98 15.25
N GLU A 275 -24.24 -6.67 15.97
CA GLU A 275 -24.59 -7.82 16.83
C GLU A 275 -25.29 -7.38 18.14
N GLU A 276 -26.17 -6.38 18.07
CA GLU A 276 -27.06 -5.99 19.18
C GLU A 276 -28.52 -6.09 18.74
N SER A 277 -28.95 -7.29 18.33
CA SER A 277 -30.39 -7.62 18.22
C SER A 277 -30.68 -9.12 18.33
N VAL A 278 -29.82 -9.90 18.98
CA VAL A 278 -30.09 -11.31 19.31
C VAL A 278 -29.68 -11.62 20.74
N THR A 279 -30.42 -11.07 21.71
CA THR A 279 -30.81 -11.76 22.96
C THR A 279 -31.63 -10.81 23.82
N MET A 280 -32.96 -10.82 23.64
CA MET A 280 -33.94 -10.82 24.73
C MET A 280 -35.25 -11.35 24.15
N LYS A 281 -35.45 -12.66 24.30
CA LYS A 281 -36.78 -13.27 24.36
C LYS A 281 -36.90 -13.90 25.74
#